data_AF-A0A5K3ER78-F1
#
_entry.id   AF-A0A5K3ER78-F1
#
_cell.length_a   1.000
_cell.length_b   1.000
_cell.length_c   1.000
_cell.angle_alpha   90.00
_cell.angle_beta   90.00
_cell.angle_gamma   90.00
#
_symmetry.space_group_name_H-M   'P 1'
#
loop_
_entity.id
_entity.type
_entity.pdbx_description
1 polymer ?
#
loop_
_entity_poly.entity_id
_entity_poly.type
_entity_poly.pdbx_seq_one_letter_code
_entity_poly.pdbx_strand_id
1 'polypeptide(L)'
;MLAKRHEVMVGGCRCTRGNILSGRSSKHGADPILFRVLRPMPAPADRKDASRKAKRPFSSRDADEDQEGDEADPLANSRLLVDRVPCYSLRHGRSNVDSVRRDVEFGIILVKRANDSSDAHRSLADVFRNPPQVGEIGSDAVVFADWAQGDVVQCYRIVEKSQSIEWHIDDPSVN
;
A
#
# COMPACT_ATOMS: atom_id res chain seq x y z
N MET A 1 18.79 34.78 -12.90
CA MET A 1 17.79 34.29 -11.92
C MET A 1 18.40 33.13 -11.16
N LEU A 2 18.66 33.29 -9.86
CA LEU A 2 19.11 32.17 -9.02
C LEU A 2 17.90 31.27 -8.75
N ALA A 3 17.96 30.02 -9.22
CA ALA A 3 16.96 29.02 -8.88
C ALA A 3 16.95 28.86 -7.36
N LYS A 4 15.83 29.21 -6.70
CA LYS A 4 15.61 28.93 -5.29
C LYS A 4 15.70 27.41 -5.11
N ARG A 5 16.79 26.94 -4.49
CA ARG A 5 16.92 25.56 -4.05
C ARG A 5 15.96 25.37 -2.89
N HIS A 6 14.95 24.54 -3.09
CA HIS A 6 14.07 24.10 -2.01
C HIS A 6 14.64 22.80 -1.45
N GLU A 7 14.90 22.77 -0.15
CA GLU A 7 15.20 21.53 0.55
C GLU A 7 13.89 20.75 0.69
N VAL A 8 13.88 19.51 0.20
CA VAL A 8 12.69 18.65 0.17
C VAL A 8 13.01 17.39 0.96
N MET A 9 12.09 16.97 1.83
CA MET A 9 12.24 15.72 2.57
C MET A 9 12.14 14.53 1.61
N VAL A 10 13.09 13.60 1.72
CA VAL A 10 13.17 12.40 0.89
C VAL A 10 13.12 11.18 1.80
N GLY A 11 12.17 10.28 1.56
CA GLY A 11 12.16 8.96 2.19
C GLY A 11 13.22 8.08 1.54
N GLY A 12 14.19 7.60 2.32
CA GLY A 12 15.12 6.56 1.87
C GLY A 12 14.44 5.20 1.94
N CYS A 13 14.40 4.47 0.82
CA CYS A 13 13.67 3.20 0.71
C CYS A 13 14.51 2.14 0.00
N ARG A 14 14.20 0.87 0.27
CA ARG A 14 14.66 -0.28 -0.52
C ARG A 14 13.45 -1.06 -1.02
N CYS A 15 13.43 -1.37 -2.31
CA CYS A 15 12.33 -2.12 -2.88
C CYS A 15 12.46 -3.61 -2.51
N THR A 16 11.52 -4.16 -1.73
CA THR A 16 11.57 -5.56 -1.29
C THR A 16 10.68 -6.49 -2.13
N ARG A 17 9.61 -5.96 -2.75
CA ARG A 17 8.67 -6.72 -3.58
C ARG A 17 8.30 -5.95 -4.85
N GLY A 18 8.22 -6.67 -5.96
CA GLY A 18 7.79 -6.13 -7.25
C GLY A 18 8.69 -5.01 -7.79
N ASN A 19 8.05 -4.00 -8.38
CA ASN A 19 8.68 -2.78 -8.87
C ASN A 19 7.92 -1.57 -8.35
N ILE A 20 8.62 -0.48 -8.04
CA ILE A 20 8.01 0.81 -7.72
C ILE A 20 7.93 1.63 -9.00
N LEU A 21 6.74 2.09 -9.36
CA LEU A 21 6.52 2.86 -10.58
C LEU A 21 6.22 4.30 -10.20
N SER A 22 6.92 5.26 -10.80
CA SER A 22 6.54 6.66 -10.65
C SER A 22 5.14 6.82 -11.26
N GLY A 23 4.23 7.48 -10.54
CA GLY A 23 2.88 7.76 -11.04
C GLY A 23 2.83 8.74 -12.23
N ARG A 24 3.99 9.05 -12.82
CA ARG A 24 4.18 9.97 -13.95
C ARG A 24 4.46 9.25 -15.27
N SER A 25 4.76 7.96 -15.24
CA SER A 25 5.13 7.20 -16.43
C SER A 25 3.89 6.71 -17.18
N SER A 26 3.66 7.23 -18.39
CA SER A 26 2.62 6.77 -19.32
C SER A 26 2.90 5.38 -19.92
N LYS A 27 4.11 4.84 -19.72
CA LYS A 27 4.54 3.55 -20.28
C LYS A 27 3.82 2.35 -19.67
N HIS A 28 3.14 2.53 -18.53
CA HIS A 28 2.59 1.42 -17.77
C HIS A 28 1.05 1.37 -17.78
N GLY A 29 0.40 2.00 -18.77
CA GLY A 29 -1.05 2.03 -18.92
C GLY A 29 -1.67 3.36 -18.49
N ALA A 30 -3.00 3.48 -18.66
CA ALA A 30 -3.76 4.68 -18.31
C ALA A 30 -4.14 4.74 -16.82
N ASP A 31 -4.12 3.60 -16.13
CA ASP A 31 -4.55 3.55 -14.73
C ASP A 31 -3.57 4.27 -13.81
N PRO A 32 -4.08 5.08 -12.87
CA PRO A 32 -3.25 5.84 -11.95
C PRO A 32 -2.45 4.91 -11.03
N ILE A 33 -1.16 5.20 -10.87
CA ILE A 33 -0.35 4.55 -9.83
C ILE A 33 -0.57 5.27 -8.51
N LEU A 34 -1.01 4.51 -7.52
CA LEU A 34 -1.32 5.00 -6.20
C LEU A 34 -0.29 4.53 -5.19
N PHE A 35 -0.17 5.29 -4.12
CA PHE A 35 0.80 5.06 -3.06
C PHE A 35 0.14 5.20 -1.71
N ARG A 36 0.47 4.27 -0.81
CA ARG A 36 0.07 4.35 0.60
C ARG A 36 1.26 4.09 1.49
N VAL A 37 1.27 4.75 2.64
CA VAL A 37 2.27 4.56 3.70
C VAL A 37 1.62 3.74 4.81
N LEU A 38 2.22 2.61 5.13
CA LEU A 38 1.75 1.68 6.16
C LEU A 38 2.78 1.64 7.30
N ARG A 39 2.36 1.96 8.52
CA ARG A 39 3.21 1.88 9.70
C ARG A 39 3.02 0.54 10.41
N PRO A 40 4.09 -0.21 10.69
CA PRO A 40 4.00 -1.37 11.58
C PRO A 40 3.43 -0.93 12.94
N MET A 41 2.36 -1.58 13.37
CA MET A 41 1.92 -1.48 14.75
C MET A 41 2.84 -2.38 15.58
N PRO A 42 3.35 -1.91 16.73
CA PRO A 42 4.04 -2.79 17.64
C PRO A 42 3.08 -3.92 18.02
N ALA A 43 3.50 -5.17 17.84
CA ALA A 43 2.79 -6.29 18.43
C ALA A 43 2.68 -6.01 19.94
N PRO A 44 1.52 -6.29 20.58
CA PRO A 44 1.48 -6.28 22.03
C PRO A 44 2.54 -7.28 22.48
N ALA A 45 3.61 -6.76 23.09
CA ALA A 45 4.74 -7.56 23.53
C ALA A 45 4.22 -8.79 24.27
N ASP A 46 4.82 -9.95 23.98
CA ASP A 46 4.63 -11.21 24.70
C ASP A 46 4.47 -10.93 26.20
N ARG A 47 3.22 -10.90 26.68
CA ARG A 47 2.89 -11.18 28.07
C ARG A 47 3.07 -12.69 28.29
N LYS A 48 4.28 -13.18 28.03
CA LYS A 48 4.74 -14.51 28.43
C LYS A 48 5.68 -14.36 29.60
N ASP A 49 5.15 -13.81 30.67
CA ASP A 49 5.55 -14.19 32.01
C ASP A 49 4.39 -13.87 32.95
N ALA A 50 4.05 -14.83 33.82
CA ALA A 50 2.95 -14.82 34.78
C ALA A 50 1.55 -15.27 34.30
N SER A 51 1.40 -16.57 34.04
CA SER A 51 0.48 -17.40 34.86
C SER A 51 0.56 -18.87 34.45
N ARG A 52 1.28 -19.64 35.27
CA ARG A 52 1.17 -21.09 35.33
C ARG A 52 -0.26 -21.48 35.73
N LYS A 53 -0.71 -22.59 35.13
CA LYS A 53 -1.84 -23.47 35.53
C LYS A 53 -3.26 -23.01 35.16
N ALA A 54 -3.76 -23.54 34.05
CA ALA A 54 -4.95 -24.39 34.08
C ALA A 54 -4.85 -25.43 32.96
N LYS A 55 -4.87 -26.72 33.34
CA LYS A 55 -4.82 -27.87 32.45
C LYS A 55 -6.23 -28.28 32.04
N ARG A 56 -6.31 -28.88 30.83
CA ARG A 56 -7.24 -29.93 30.34
C ARG A 56 -8.43 -29.46 29.45
N PRO A 57 -9.04 -30.37 28.65
CA PRO A 57 -8.42 -31.14 27.55
C PRO A 57 -9.32 -31.28 26.29
N PHE A 58 -8.71 -31.62 25.15
CA PHE A 58 -9.20 -32.49 24.06
C PHE A 58 -10.56 -32.22 23.37
N SER A 59 -10.52 -31.95 22.05
CA SER A 59 -11.20 -32.81 21.06
C SER A 59 -10.66 -32.56 19.65
N SER A 60 -10.11 -33.62 19.08
CA SER A 60 -9.74 -33.84 17.67
C SER A 60 -10.94 -33.77 16.72
N ARG A 61 -10.72 -33.23 15.52
CA ARG A 61 -11.24 -33.81 14.27
C ARG A 61 -10.54 -33.20 13.06
N ASP A 62 -9.84 -34.06 12.34
CA ASP A 62 -9.26 -33.85 11.02
C ASP A 62 -10.35 -33.61 9.98
N ALA A 63 -10.09 -32.67 9.07
CA ALA A 63 -10.59 -32.66 7.71
C ALA A 63 -9.64 -31.80 6.88
N ASP A 64 -8.80 -32.47 6.10
CA ASP A 64 -8.03 -31.92 5.00
C ASP A 64 -8.98 -31.27 3.98
N GLU A 65 -8.75 -29.99 3.66
CA GLU A 65 -9.03 -29.44 2.34
C GLU A 65 -7.85 -28.58 1.92
N ASP A 66 -7.23 -29.00 0.83
CA ASP A 66 -6.14 -28.34 0.13
C ASP A 66 -6.48 -26.87 -0.19
N GLN A 67 -5.85 -25.94 0.53
CA GLN A 67 -5.70 -24.56 0.05
C GLN A 67 -4.31 -24.40 -0.57
N GLU A 68 -4.28 -24.51 -1.90
CA GLU A 68 -3.19 -23.99 -2.71
C GLU A 68 -2.98 -22.50 -2.40
N GLY A 69 -1.89 -22.21 -1.68
CA GLY A 69 -1.01 -21.09 -2.00
C GLY A 69 -1.58 -19.67 -1.91
N ASP A 70 -2.41 -19.36 -0.92
CA ASP A 70 -2.46 -17.98 -0.44
C ASP A 70 -1.38 -17.84 0.64
N GLU A 71 -0.25 -17.23 0.27
CA GLU A 71 0.77 -16.78 1.23
C GLU A 71 0.10 -15.68 2.07
N ALA A 72 -0.71 -16.09 3.05
CA ALA A 72 -1.41 -15.22 3.97
C ALA A 72 -0.35 -14.41 4.72
N ASP A 73 -0.06 -13.21 4.21
CA ASP A 73 0.94 -12.31 4.77
C ASP A 73 0.51 -12.02 6.22
N PRO A 74 1.18 -12.58 7.24
CA PRO A 74 0.77 -12.41 8.63
C PRO A 74 0.90 -10.93 9.08
N LEU A 75 1.43 -10.06 8.22
CA LEU A 75 1.57 -8.62 8.42
C LEU A 75 0.36 -7.81 7.95
N ALA A 76 -0.64 -8.42 7.29
CA ALA A 76 -1.82 -7.71 6.80
C ALA A 76 -2.65 -7.07 7.95
N ASN A 77 -2.66 -7.71 9.13
CA ASN A 77 -3.40 -7.23 10.31
C ASN A 77 -2.54 -6.42 11.30
N SER A 78 -1.23 -6.23 11.04
CA SER A 78 -0.30 -5.57 11.98
C SER A 78 0.15 -4.19 11.51
N ARG A 79 -0.53 -3.57 10.54
CA ARG A 79 -0.10 -2.29 9.97
C ARG A 79 -1.23 -1.26 9.97
N LEU A 80 -0.90 -0.05 10.45
CA LEU A 80 -1.77 1.12 10.41
C LEU A 80 -1.57 1.86 9.07
N LEU A 81 -2.65 2.19 8.39
CA LEU A 81 -2.59 3.11 7.25
C LEU A 81 -2.30 4.53 7.77
N VAL A 82 -1.11 5.05 7.45
CA VAL A 82 -0.70 6.42 7.80
C VAL A 82 -1.34 7.41 6.85
N ASP A 83 -1.18 7.17 5.54
CA ASP A 83 -1.73 8.05 4.52
C ASP A 83 -1.79 7.38 3.14
N ARG A 84 -2.62 7.95 2.26
CA ARG A 84 -2.57 7.69 0.82
C ARG A 84 -2.08 8.96 0.14
N VAL A 85 -0.88 8.93 -0.42
CA VAL A 85 -0.22 10.16 -0.89
C VAL A 85 0.45 9.93 -2.22
N PRO A 86 0.22 10.78 -3.24
CA PRO A 86 0.83 10.59 -4.54
C PRO A 86 2.36 10.72 -4.49
N CYS A 87 3.03 9.94 -5.33
CA CYS A 87 4.47 10.04 -5.52
C CYS A 87 4.80 11.18 -6.48
N TYR A 88 5.47 12.21 -5.97
CA TYR A 88 5.96 13.32 -6.78
C TYR A 88 7.19 12.91 -7.62
N SER A 89 8.13 12.19 -6.99
CA SER A 89 9.38 11.78 -7.63
C SER A 89 9.97 10.53 -7.00
N LEU A 90 10.49 9.64 -7.85
CA LEU A 90 11.43 8.58 -7.46
C LEU A 90 12.82 8.99 -7.91
N ARG A 91 13.82 8.72 -7.07
CA ARG A 91 15.22 9.12 -7.29
C ARG A 91 16.16 7.96 -7.03
N HIS A 92 17.10 7.73 -7.93
CA HIS A 92 18.21 6.79 -7.71
C HIS A 92 19.52 7.54 -7.93
N GLY A 93 20.35 7.61 -6.89
CA GLY A 93 21.51 8.49 -6.86
C GLY A 93 21.10 9.95 -7.06
N ARG A 94 21.61 10.60 -8.12
CA ARG A 94 21.31 12.01 -8.43
C ARG A 94 20.17 12.20 -9.44
N SER A 95 19.67 11.12 -10.03
CA SER A 95 18.72 11.15 -11.16
C SER A 95 17.29 10.84 -10.73
N ASN A 96 16.32 11.44 -11.39
CA ASN A 96 14.91 11.03 -11.31
C ASN A 96 14.71 9.79 -12.19
N VAL A 97 13.93 8.83 -11.70
CA VAL A 97 13.68 7.57 -12.41
C VAL A 97 12.19 7.28 -12.51
N ASP A 98 11.78 6.65 -13.60
CA ASP A 98 10.39 6.30 -13.83
C ASP A 98 9.97 5.03 -13.08
N SER A 99 10.93 4.15 -12.78
CA SER A 99 10.70 2.89 -12.08
C SER A 99 11.94 2.44 -11.29
N VAL A 100 11.71 1.68 -10.22
CA VAL A 100 12.74 1.07 -9.39
C VAL A 100 12.44 -0.42 -9.24
N ARG A 101 13.45 -1.26 -9.49
CA ARG A 101 13.34 -2.72 -9.39
C ARG A 101 13.54 -3.21 -7.96
N ARG A 102 13.15 -4.46 -7.70
CA ARG A 102 13.47 -5.17 -6.45
C ARG A 102 14.97 -5.05 -6.12
N ASP A 103 15.25 -4.95 -4.82
CA ASP A 103 16.57 -4.85 -4.18
C ASP A 103 17.37 -3.58 -4.48
N VAL A 104 16.79 -2.63 -5.21
CA VAL A 104 17.39 -1.32 -5.45
C VAL A 104 17.01 -0.36 -4.32
N GLU A 105 18.00 0.37 -3.82
CA GLU A 105 17.81 1.50 -2.90
C GLU A 105 17.44 2.75 -3.68
N PHE A 106 16.50 3.53 -3.18
CA PHE A 106 16.00 4.72 -3.87
C PHE A 106 15.47 5.75 -2.88
N GLY A 107 15.43 7.01 -3.31
CA GLY A 107 14.72 8.08 -2.64
C GLY A 107 13.31 8.24 -3.21
N ILE A 108 12.33 8.47 -2.35
CA ILE A 108 10.96 8.80 -2.74
C ILE A 108 10.55 10.14 -2.13
N ILE A 109 9.87 10.96 -2.93
CA ILE A 109 9.25 12.21 -2.50
C ILE A 109 7.74 12.03 -2.64
N LEU A 110 7.05 12.06 -1.50
CA LEU A 110 5.59 12.02 -1.41
C LEU A 110 5.09 13.41 -1.05
N VAL A 111 3.90 13.76 -1.53
CA VAL A 111 3.31 15.09 -1.36
C VAL A 111 1.84 14.96 -0.97
N LYS A 112 1.39 15.88 -0.11
CA LYS A 112 0.02 16.07 0.36
C LYS A 112 -0.53 17.35 -0.25
N ARG A 113 -1.85 17.43 -0.43
CA ARG A 113 -2.53 18.71 -0.67
C ARG A 113 -2.66 19.44 0.67
N ALA A 114 -2.30 20.73 0.73
CA ALA A 114 -2.33 21.52 1.97
C ALA A 114 -3.69 21.51 2.70
N ASN A 115 -4.79 21.37 1.97
CA ASN A 115 -6.15 21.44 2.52
C ASN A 115 -6.84 20.08 2.67
N ASP A 116 -6.21 18.96 2.29
CA ASP A 116 -6.79 17.64 2.53
C ASP A 116 -6.41 17.14 3.92
N SER A 117 -7.43 16.93 4.76
CA SER A 117 -7.29 15.99 5.88
C SER A 117 -6.99 14.61 5.28
N SER A 118 -5.94 13.95 5.76
CA SER A 118 -5.43 12.66 5.27
C SER A 118 -6.41 11.80 4.47
N ASP A 119 -6.01 11.41 3.25
CA ASP A 119 -6.75 10.48 2.38
C ASP A 119 -6.81 9.05 2.98
N ALA A 120 -6.29 8.81 4.20
CA ALA A 120 -6.37 7.54 4.90
C ALA A 120 -7.82 7.05 5.07
N HIS A 121 -8.78 7.96 5.24
CA HIS A 121 -10.19 7.60 5.49
C HIS A 121 -11.04 7.45 4.22
N ARG A 122 -10.54 7.84 3.03
CA ARG A 122 -11.32 7.68 1.79
C ARG A 122 -11.48 6.20 1.42
N SER A 123 -12.65 5.86 0.89
CA SER A 123 -12.89 4.52 0.36
C SER A 123 -12.07 4.30 -0.92
N LEU A 124 -11.73 3.04 -1.23
CA LEU A 124 -11.01 2.73 -2.47
C LEU A 124 -11.84 3.11 -3.72
N ALA A 125 -13.17 3.03 -3.65
CA ALA A 125 -14.05 3.44 -4.74
C ALA A 125 -13.96 4.95 -5.01
N ASP A 126 -13.89 5.78 -3.96
CA ASP A 126 -13.74 7.23 -4.12
C ASP A 126 -12.36 7.61 -4.66
N VAL A 127 -11.33 6.87 -4.25
CA VAL A 127 -9.96 7.05 -4.78
C VAL A 127 -9.88 6.61 -6.24
N PHE A 128 -10.59 5.54 -6.63
CA PHE A 128 -10.64 5.10 -8.02
C PHE A 128 -11.31 6.13 -8.93
N ARG A 129 -12.45 6.70 -8.49
CA ARG A 129 -13.18 7.71 -9.26
C ARG A 129 -12.41 9.03 -9.37
N ASN A 130 -11.75 9.44 -8.28
CA ASN A 130 -11.02 10.70 -8.20
C ASN A 130 -9.60 10.44 -7.66
N PRO A 131 -8.70 9.91 -8.50
CA PRO A 131 -7.35 9.59 -8.08
C PRO A 131 -6.55 10.86 -7.80
N PRO A 132 -5.66 10.85 -6.79
CA PRO A 132 -4.78 11.98 -6.53
C PRO A 132 -3.83 12.22 -7.70
N GLN A 133 -3.98 13.36 -8.37
CA GLN A 133 -3.17 13.76 -9.51
C GLN A 133 -1.95 14.58 -9.07
N VAL A 134 -0.75 14.16 -9.48
CA VAL A 134 0.51 14.91 -9.20
C VAL A 134 0.52 16.29 -9.88
N GLY A 135 -0.16 16.44 -11.01
CA GLY A 135 -0.22 17.70 -11.77
C GLY A 135 -1.15 18.77 -11.18
N GLU A 136 -2.07 18.38 -10.29
CA GLU A 136 -2.98 19.31 -9.59
C GLU A 136 -2.40 19.83 -8.27
N ILE A 137 -1.21 19.35 -7.92
CA ILE A 137 -0.50 19.76 -6.71
C ILE A 137 0.18 21.09 -7.04
N GLY A 138 -0.59 22.18 -6.90
CA GLY A 138 -0.14 23.55 -7.17
C GLY A 138 0.99 24.01 -6.23
N SER A 139 1.18 25.33 -6.13
CA SER A 139 2.18 25.95 -5.23
C SER A 139 2.04 25.53 -3.76
N ASP A 140 0.88 25.01 -3.38
CA ASP A 140 0.49 24.69 -2.01
C ASP A 140 0.69 23.20 -1.69
N ALA A 141 1.48 22.49 -2.51
CA ALA A 141 1.96 21.15 -2.22
C ALA A 141 2.73 21.12 -0.89
N VAL A 142 2.34 20.25 0.04
CA VAL A 142 3.14 20.02 1.26
C VAL A 142 3.86 18.69 1.12
N VAL A 143 5.17 18.67 1.39
CA VAL A 143 5.94 17.42 1.38
C VAL A 143 5.48 16.53 2.53
N PHE A 144 5.29 15.24 2.27
CA PHE A 144 4.98 14.27 3.33
C PHE A 144 6.14 14.23 4.34
N ALA A 145 5.86 14.62 5.58
CA ALA A 145 6.87 14.71 6.64
C ALA A 145 6.73 13.65 7.74
N ASP A 146 5.62 12.90 7.78
CA ASP A 146 5.28 11.98 8.88
C ASP A 146 6.01 10.63 8.79
N TRP A 147 7.23 10.59 8.28
CA TRP A 147 8.02 9.37 8.13
C TRP A 147 8.44 8.79 9.48
N ALA A 148 8.31 7.47 9.64
CA ALA A 148 8.93 6.73 10.73
C ALA A 148 9.73 5.53 10.20
N GLN A 149 10.74 5.12 10.96
CA GLN A 149 11.52 3.93 10.63
C GLN A 149 10.62 2.69 10.64
N GLY A 150 10.76 1.85 9.62
CA GLY A 150 9.94 0.65 9.43
C GLY A 150 8.64 0.88 8.67
N ASP A 151 8.29 2.13 8.36
CA ASP A 151 7.16 2.42 7.47
C ASP A 151 7.35 1.71 6.11
N VAL A 152 6.27 1.10 5.62
CA VAL A 152 6.22 0.39 4.34
C VAL A 152 5.46 1.25 3.35
N VAL A 153 6.14 1.64 2.27
CA VAL A 153 5.50 2.30 1.13
C VAL A 153 5.02 1.24 0.16
N GLN A 154 3.71 1.20 -0.07
CA GLN A 154 3.11 0.29 -1.04
C GLN A 154 2.65 1.06 -2.28
N CYS A 155 3.21 0.68 -3.43
CA CYS A 155 2.80 1.09 -4.76
C CYS A 155 1.70 0.13 -5.25
N TYR A 156 0.54 0.64 -5.64
CA TYR A 156 -0.60 -0.18 -6.05
C TYR A 156 -1.43 0.49 -7.15
N ARG A 157 -2.33 -0.29 -7.75
CA ARG A 157 -3.38 0.18 -8.66
C ARG A 157 -4.71 -0.37 -8.21
N ILE A 158 -5.78 0.33 -8.52
CA ILE A 158 -7.14 -0.17 -8.31
C ILE A 158 -7.65 -0.62 -9.67
N VAL A 159 -8.08 -1.87 -9.75
CA VAL A 159 -8.66 -2.49 -10.94
C VAL A 159 -10.11 -2.86 -10.65
N GLU A 160 -10.99 -2.69 -11.63
CA GLU A 160 -12.38 -3.12 -11.50
C GLU A 160 -12.46 -4.64 -11.66
N LYS A 161 -13.03 -5.33 -10.66
CA LYS A 161 -13.26 -6.77 -10.74
C LYS A 161 -14.47 -6.99 -11.66
N SER A 162 -14.28 -7.73 -12.75
CA SER A 162 -15.38 -8.19 -13.59
C SER A 162 -16.35 -9.04 -12.76
N GLN A 163 -17.62 -8.64 -12.69
CA GLN A 163 -18.66 -9.43 -12.06
C GLN A 163 -19.12 -10.51 -13.04
N SER A 164 -18.94 -11.78 -12.69
CA SER A 164 -19.56 -12.91 -13.38
C SER A 164 -20.87 -13.25 -12.68
N ILE A 165 -21.97 -13.27 -13.43
CA ILE A 165 -23.25 -13.81 -12.96
C ILE A 165 -23.23 -15.31 -13.30
N GLU A 166 -23.25 -16.16 -12.27
CA GLU A 166 -23.44 -17.59 -12.45
C GLU A 166 -24.95 -17.86 -12.53
N TRP A 167 -25.40 -18.30 -13.70
CA TRP A 167 -26.80 -18.71 -13.90
C TRP A 167 -26.94 -20.17 -13.51
N HIS A 168 -27.65 -20.44 -12.42
CA HIS A 168 -28.14 -21.77 -12.13
C HIS A 168 -29.47 -21.95 -12.86
N ILE A 169 -29.46 -22.76 -13.92
CA ILE A 169 -30.70 -23.24 -14.53
C ILE A 169 -31.06 -24.51 -13.78
N ASP A 170 -32.11 -24.46 -12.98
CA ASP A 170 -32.68 -25.65 -12.36
C ASP A 170 -33.17 -26.58 -13.47
N ASP A 171 -32.62 -27.80 -13.53
CA ASP A 171 -33.07 -28.83 -14.47
C ASP A 171 -34.34 -29.50 -13.91
N PRO A 172 -35.51 -29.30 -14.53
CA PRO A 172 -36.76 -29.89 -14.06
C PRO A 172 -36.80 -31.43 -14.26
N SER A 173 -35.80 -32.05 -14.88
CA SER A 173 -35.72 -33.51 -15.04
C SER A 173 -35.18 -34.24 -13.80
N VAL A 174 -34.75 -33.52 -12.77
CA VAL A 174 -34.38 -34.07 -11.45
C VAL A 174 -35.57 -33.95 -10.49
N ASN A 175 -36.67 -34.64 -10.79
CA ASN A 175 -37.74 -35.00 -9.83
C ASN A 175 -38.51 -36.23 -10.31
#